data_AF-A0ABD2C406-F1
#
_entry.id   AF-A0ABD2C406-F1
#
_cell.length_a   1.000
_cell.length_b   1.000
_cell.length_c   1.000
_cell.angle_alpha   90.00
_cell.angle_beta   90.00
_cell.angle_gamma   90.00
#
_symmetry.space_group_name_H-M   'P 1'
#
loop_
_entity.id
_entity.type
_entity.pdbx_description
1 polymer ?
#
loop_
_entity_poly.entity_id
_entity_poly.type
_entity_poly.pdbx_seq_one_letter_code
_entity_poly.pdbx_strand_id
1 'polypeptide(L)'
;MARHTMMTKIILLMIVTVLLGLIVESKATIAQPKAPNFQYFERPKYRYPYYDENGKGKLLYGYGGSDLYEYRTYTILEGIH
;
A
#
# COMPACT_ATOMS: atom_id res chain seq x y z
N MET A 1 -4.67 60.29 -23.03
CA MET A 1 -3.79 59.51 -22.11
C MET A 1 -4.52 58.33 -21.45
N ALA A 2 -5.66 58.54 -20.77
CA ALA A 2 -6.37 57.50 -20.01
C ALA A 2 -6.81 56.24 -20.79
N ARG A 3 -7.16 56.36 -22.08
CA ARG A 3 -7.58 55.23 -22.93
C ARG A 3 -6.46 54.23 -23.21
N HIS A 4 -5.23 54.72 -23.43
CA HIS A 4 -4.06 53.88 -23.59
C HIS A 4 -3.71 53.20 -22.26
N THR A 5 -3.79 53.92 -21.14
CA THR A 5 -3.55 53.36 -19.81
C THR A 5 -4.56 52.26 -19.44
N MET A 6 -5.83 52.40 -19.87
CA MET A 6 -6.83 51.33 -19.74
C MET A 6 -6.50 50.10 -20.59
N MET A 7 -6.16 50.29 -21.87
CA MET A 7 -5.79 49.16 -22.75
C MET A 7 -4.57 48.40 -22.23
N THR A 8 -3.54 49.10 -21.72
CA THR A 8 -2.35 48.45 -21.14
C THR A 8 -2.71 47.61 -19.91
N LYS A 9 -3.63 48.08 -19.06
CA LYS A 9 -4.10 47.30 -17.89
C LYS A 9 -4.88 46.05 -18.28
N ILE A 10 -5.72 46.13 -19.33
CA ILE A 10 -6.49 44.98 -19.84
C ILE A 10 -5.55 43.92 -20.41
N ILE A 11 -4.54 44.34 -21.17
CA ILE A 11 -3.53 43.42 -21.73
C ILE A 11 -2.73 42.75 -20.60
N LEU A 12 -2.33 43.51 -19.58
CA LEU A 12 -1.64 42.94 -18.41
C LEU A 12 -2.50 41.90 -17.70
N LEU A 13 -3.79 42.19 -17.50
CA LEU A 13 -4.74 41.27 -16.86
C LEU A 13 -4.88 39.97 -17.66
N MET A 14 -5.00 40.07 -18.99
CA MET A 14 -5.08 38.91 -19.89
C MET A 14 -3.82 38.03 -19.77
N ILE A 15 -2.64 38.64 -19.78
CA ILE A 15 -1.36 37.91 -19.64
C ILE A 15 -1.29 37.20 -18.29
N VAL A 16 -1.67 37.86 -17.20
CA VAL A 16 -1.68 37.27 -15.85
C VAL A 16 -2.63 36.08 -15.78
N THR A 17 -3.84 36.18 -16.37
CA THR A 17 -4.79 35.06 -16.39
C THR A 17 -4.27 33.85 -17.16
N VAL A 18 -3.58 34.07 -18.29
CA VAL A 18 -2.98 32.98 -19.08
C VAL A 18 -1.83 32.32 -18.30
N LEU A 19 -0.98 33.10 -17.63
CA LEU A 19 0.12 32.56 -16.83
C LEU A 19 -0.37 31.73 -15.65
N LEU A 20 -1.45 32.15 -14.99
CA LEU A 20 -2.06 31.38 -13.89
C LEU A 20 -2.65 30.04 -14.38
N GLY A 21 -3.22 30.01 -15.59
CA GLY A 21 -3.75 28.79 -16.20
C GLY A 21 -2.69 27.75 -16.57
N LEU A 22 -1.42 28.13 -16.67
CA LEU A 22 -0.30 27.21 -16.93
C LEU A 22 0.15 26.46 -15.67
N ILE A 23 -0.33 26.86 -14.48
CA ILE A 23 -0.07 26.17 -13.21
C ILE A 23 -1.04 24.99 -13.07
N VAL A 24 -0.97 24.02 -13.98
CA VAL A 24 -1.67 22.74 -13.82
C VAL A 24 -0.78 21.82 -12.99
N GLU A 25 -1.30 21.36 -11.86
CA GLU A 25 -0.59 20.41 -11.00
C GLU A 25 -0.34 19.07 -11.73
N SER A 26 0.92 18.67 -11.86
CA SER A 26 1.27 17.30 -12.23
C SER A 26 0.99 16.37 -11.06
N LYS A 27 -0.07 15.56 -11.13
CA LYS A 27 -0.31 14.47 -10.17
C LYS A 27 0.70 13.35 -10.43
N ALA A 28 1.89 13.44 -9.83
CA ALA A 28 2.85 12.35 -9.81
C ALA A 28 2.33 11.25 -8.88
N THR A 29 1.62 10.28 -9.44
CA THR A 29 1.28 9.04 -8.71
C THR A 29 2.53 8.19 -8.64
N ILE A 30 3.22 8.22 -7.50
CA ILE A 30 4.14 7.14 -7.15
C ILE A 30 3.26 5.95 -6.79
N ALA A 31 3.33 4.89 -7.61
CA ALA A 31 2.70 3.62 -7.27
C ALA A 31 3.26 3.21 -5.90
N GLN A 32 2.40 3.17 -4.87
CA GLN A 32 2.82 2.71 -3.56
C GLN A 32 3.44 1.32 -3.73
N PRO A 33 4.69 1.10 -3.30
CA PRO A 33 5.29 -0.22 -3.36
C PRO A 33 4.46 -1.12 -2.44
N LYS A 34 3.57 -1.92 -3.04
CA LYS A 34 2.86 -2.97 -2.32
C LYS A 34 3.92 -3.96 -1.91
N ALA A 35 4.17 -4.10 -0.61
CA ALA A 35 5.04 -5.14 -0.11
C ALA A 35 4.61 -6.48 -0.74
N PRO A 36 5.55 -7.34 -1.16
CA PRO A 36 5.22 -8.66 -1.65
C PRO A 36 4.24 -9.31 -0.66
N ASN A 37 3.21 -9.99 -1.16
CA ASN A 37 2.32 -10.71 -0.28
C ASN A 37 3.13 -11.84 0.36
N PHE A 38 3.68 -11.59 1.53
CA PHE A 38 4.38 -12.59 2.30
C PHE A 38 3.32 -13.62 2.70
N GLN A 39 3.43 -14.82 2.13
CA GLN A 39 2.49 -15.93 2.30
C GLN A 39 2.19 -16.28 3.77
N TYR A 40 3.06 -15.88 4.69
CA TYR A 40 2.94 -16.14 6.13
C TYR A 40 2.11 -15.09 6.90
N PHE A 41 1.75 -13.95 6.30
CA PHE A 41 0.92 -12.93 6.95
C PHE A 41 -0.57 -13.16 6.72
N GLU A 42 -0.93 -13.94 5.68
CA GLU A 42 -2.31 -14.33 5.48
C GLU A 42 -2.68 -15.47 6.44
N ARG A 43 -3.81 -15.30 7.12
CA ARG A 43 -4.34 -16.33 8.02
C ARG A 43 -4.65 -17.59 7.21
N PRO A 44 -4.08 -18.77 7.56
CA PRO A 44 -4.36 -20.00 6.86
C PRO A 44 -5.85 -20.34 6.89
N LYS A 45 -6.39 -20.76 5.75
CA LYS A 45 -7.82 -21.06 5.59
C LYS A 45 -8.26 -22.30 6.38
N TYR A 46 -7.36 -23.28 6.55
CA TYR A 46 -7.65 -24.55 7.19
C TYR A 46 -6.76 -24.76 8.41
N ARG A 47 -7.39 -25.17 9.52
CA ARG A 47 -6.74 -25.53 10.78
C ARG A 47 -7.10 -26.98 11.08
N TYR A 48 -6.09 -27.84 11.17
CA TYR A 48 -6.26 -29.26 11.43
C TYR A 48 -5.91 -29.56 12.88
N PRO A 49 -6.83 -30.20 13.64
CA PRO A 49 -6.49 -30.77 14.93
C PRO A 49 -5.57 -31.96 14.71
N TYR A 50 -4.38 -31.92 15.31
CA TYR A 50 -3.42 -33.01 15.33
C TYR A 50 -3.23 -33.48 16.77
N TYR A 51 -3.22 -34.78 17.00
CA TYR A 51 -2.96 -35.35 18.32
C TYR A 51 -1.60 -36.04 18.28
N ASP A 52 -0.76 -35.77 19.28
CA ASP A 52 0.48 -36.53 19.45
C ASP A 52 0.20 -37.93 20.04
N GLU A 53 1.26 -38.74 20.14
CA GLU A 53 1.18 -40.11 20.69
C GLU A 53 0.65 -40.16 22.13
N ASN A 54 0.71 -39.04 22.86
CA ASN A 54 0.23 -38.90 24.23
C ASN A 54 -1.20 -38.35 24.30
N GLY A 55 -1.86 -38.13 23.16
CA GLY A 55 -3.21 -37.58 23.07
C GLY A 55 -3.30 -36.06 23.26
N LYS A 56 -2.18 -35.33 23.25
CA LYS A 56 -2.18 -33.87 23.34
C LYS A 56 -2.48 -33.26 21.98
N GLY A 57 -3.52 -32.43 21.94
CA GLY A 57 -3.92 -31.69 20.73
C GLY A 57 -2.98 -30.53 20.41
N LYS A 58 -2.59 -30.41 19.14
CA LYS A 58 -1.92 -29.26 18.52
C LYS A 58 -2.76 -28.77 17.34
N LEU A 59 -2.77 -27.46 17.13
CA LEU A 59 -3.37 -26.88 15.93
C LEU A 59 -2.28 -26.71 14.87
N LEU A 60 -2.46 -27.37 13.73
CA LEU A 60 -1.60 -27.22 12.56
C LEU A 60 -2.36 -26.51 11.45
N TYR A 61 -1.64 -25.87 10.53
CA TYR A 61 -2.23 -25.23 9.36
C TYR A 61 -1.57 -25.71 8.06
N GLY A 62 -2.35 -25.68 6.98
CA GLY A 62 -1.90 -26.06 5.64
C GLY A 62 -2.23 -24.98 4.62
N TYR A 63 -1.43 -24.94 3.55
CA TYR A 63 -1.61 -24.02 2.41
C TYR A 63 -2.15 -24.73 1.16
N GLY A 64 -2.84 -25.86 1.33
CA GLY A 64 -3.43 -26.64 0.22
C GLY A 64 -2.56 -27.79 -0.31
N GLY A 65 -1.38 -28.02 0.28
CA GLY A 65 -0.55 -29.20 0.04
C GLY A 65 -0.74 -30.29 1.11
N SER A 66 0.07 -31.36 1.02
CA SER A 66 0.15 -32.43 2.03
C SER A 66 0.80 -32.00 3.35
N ASP A 67 1.54 -30.89 3.31
CA ASP A 67 2.38 -30.47 4.41
C ASP A 67 1.58 -29.64 5.42
N LEU A 68 1.79 -29.94 6.70
CA LEU A 68 1.21 -29.24 7.84
C LEU A 68 2.31 -28.52 8.61
N TYR A 69 2.01 -27.30 9.05
CA TYR A 69 2.93 -26.43 9.77
C TYR A 69 2.39 -26.10 11.16
N GLU A 70 3.28 -26.07 12.15
CA GLU A 70 2.94 -25.67 13.52
C GLU A 70 2.91 -24.14 13.64
N TYR A 71 2.10 -23.62 14.57
CA TYR A 71 2.13 -22.20 14.94
C TYR A 71 3.49 -21.87 15.56
N ARG A 72 4.30 -21.15 14.80
CA ARG A 72 5.55 -20.58 15.27
C ARG A 72 5.35 -19.10 15.56
N THR A 73 5.84 -18.64 16.69
CA THR A 73 5.74 -17.22 17.06
C THR A 73 6.83 -16.46 16.34
N TYR A 74 6.47 -15.42 15.60
CA TYR A 74 7.46 -14.52 15.00
C TYR A 74 7.91 -13.49 16.03
N THR A 75 9.21 -13.46 16.34
CA THR A 75 9.83 -12.36 17.09
C THR A 75 10.73 -11.54 16.17
N ILE A 76 10.79 -10.23 16.37
CA ILE A 76 11.58 -9.32 15.51
C ILE A 76 13.08 -9.62 15.62
N LEU A 77 13.52 -10.14 16.77
CA LEU A 77 14.93 -10.45 17.02
C LEU A 77 15.37 -11.83 16.52
N GLU A 78 14.53 -12.86 16.64
CA GLU A 78 14.93 -14.25 16.34
C GLU A 78 14.26 -14.81 15.08
N GLY A 79 13.23 -14.15 14.54
CA GLY A 79 12.46 -14.64 13.41
C GLY A 79 11.43 -15.70 13.81
N ILE A 80 11.15 -16.65 12.90
CA ILE A 80 10.15 -17.72 13.11
C ILE A 80 10.79 -18.88 13.88
N HIS A 81 10.40 -19.08 15.14
CA HIS A 81 10.85 -20.20 15.99
C HIS A 81 9.71 -21.15 16.33
#